data_AF-A0A3E0VAW8-F1
#
_entry.id   AF-A0A3E0VAW8-F1
#
_cell.length_a   1.000
_cell.length_b   1.000
_cell.length_c   1.000
_cell.angle_alpha   90.00
_cell.angle_beta   90.00
_cell.angle_gamma   90.00
#
_symmetry.space_group_name_H-M   'P 1'
#
loop_
_entity.id
_entity.type
_entity.pdbx_description
1 polymer ?
#
loop_
_entity_poly.entity_id
_entity_poly.type
_entity_poly.pdbx_seq_one_letter_code
_entity_poly.pdbx_strand_id
1 'polypeptide(L)'
;MGLMRVVIQRVSGGVVAVSVRDDAGLSIEVVDRFLKHLLDSGCSPNTAAAYGYDLRYLFEFLSEVSAPWHEFRPALAVDFLAWLSARPNSHRGRGSGSRLSPATVSRALAAVSSFYEWAAIMELFDLGHPLQQKFDPALARVGSRHQPFAGGSSRQMPVRRDVRVKVPLRLPRPMEDADIAALVSGISRQRDLAMILLMLDGGLRPGEVLMTALTEIPQFCSLKFPTPGRFRA
;
A
#
# COMPACT_ATOMS: atom_id res chain seq x y z
N MET A 1 -16.40 23.84 -2.35
CA MET A 1 -16.37 22.39 -2.06
C MET A 1 -15.28 22.14 -1.04
N GLY A 2 -15.65 21.69 0.15
CA GLY A 2 -14.68 21.25 1.15
C GLY A 2 -13.96 19.99 0.67
N LEU A 3 -12.74 19.76 1.14
CA LEU A 3 -11.97 18.57 0.78
C LEU A 3 -12.31 17.46 1.77
N MET A 4 -12.70 16.29 1.25
CA MET A 4 -12.84 15.09 2.07
C MET A 4 -11.51 14.77 2.76
N ARG A 5 -11.58 14.31 4.01
CA ARG A 5 -10.40 14.14 4.86
C ARG A 5 -10.34 12.76 5.48
N VAL A 6 -9.16 12.14 5.42
CA VAL A 6 -8.88 10.92 6.18
C VAL A 6 -8.35 11.30 7.55
N VAL A 7 -8.96 10.76 8.61
CA VAL A 7 -8.57 10.94 10.00
C VAL A 7 -8.07 9.60 10.52
N ILE A 8 -6.80 9.58 10.94
CA ILE A 8 -6.12 8.39 11.46
C ILE A 8 -5.86 8.62 12.95
N GLN A 9 -6.43 7.76 13.79
CA GLN A 9 -6.14 7.74 15.22
C GLN A 9 -5.00 6.77 15.49
N ARG A 10 -4.00 7.22 16.26
CA ARG A 10 -2.84 6.42 16.63
C ARG A 10 -2.70 6.35 18.14
N VAL A 11 -2.44 5.15 18.66
CA VAL A 11 -2.11 4.91 20.07
C VAL A 11 -0.77 4.18 20.11
N SER A 12 0.17 4.69 20.91
CA SER A 12 1.53 4.12 21.03
C SER A 12 2.26 3.90 19.69
N GLY A 13 1.98 4.75 18.70
CA GLY A 13 2.58 4.65 17.35
C GLY A 13 1.84 3.73 16.36
N GLY A 14 0.93 2.87 16.84
CA GLY A 14 0.07 2.02 16.01
C GLY A 14 -1.20 2.75 15.57
N VAL A 15 -1.67 2.48 14.33
CA VAL A 15 -2.98 2.98 13.87
C VAL A 15 -4.09 2.11 14.51
N VAL A 16 -4.99 2.74 15.24
CA VAL A 16 -6.08 2.06 15.98
C VAL A 16 -7.44 2.28 15.31
N ALA A 17 -7.62 3.41 14.64
CA ALA A 17 -8.81 3.67 13.85
C ALA A 17 -8.48 4.55 12.64
N VAL A 18 -9.24 4.34 11.57
CA VAL A 18 -9.20 5.16 10.36
C VAL A 18 -10.63 5.52 10.02
N SER A 19 -10.89 6.82 9.82
CA SER A 19 -12.19 7.32 9.36
C SER A 19 -12.04 8.26 8.18
N VAL A 20 -13.06 8.33 7.34
CA VAL A 20 -13.14 9.26 6.22
C VAL A 20 -14.28 10.24 6.47
N ARG A 21 -13.96 11.52 6.38
CA ARG A 21 -14.88 12.63 6.57
C ARG A 21 -15.22 13.28 5.23
N ASP A 22 -16.49 13.58 5.03
CA ASP A 22 -16.96 14.33 3.87
C ASP A 22 -16.57 15.82 3.97
N ASP A 23 -17.07 16.64 3.05
CA ASP A 23 -16.82 18.08 2.99
C ASP A 23 -17.50 18.87 4.10
N ALA A 24 -18.57 18.33 4.70
CA ALA A 24 -19.22 18.84 5.90
C ALA A 24 -18.52 18.41 7.21
N GLY A 25 -17.51 17.54 7.12
CA GLY A 25 -16.80 16.97 8.27
C GLY A 25 -17.53 15.80 8.93
N LEU A 26 -18.62 15.32 8.34
CA LEU A 26 -19.37 14.15 8.81
C LEU A 26 -18.66 12.87 8.38
N SER A 27 -18.84 11.80 9.16
CA SER A 27 -18.29 10.49 8.82
C SER A 27 -19.05 9.88 7.63
N ILE A 28 -18.28 9.33 6.69
CA ILE A 28 -18.83 8.43 5.67
C ILE A 28 -18.93 7.04 6.31
N GLU A 29 -20.05 6.78 6.99
CA GLU A 29 -20.21 5.63 7.89
C GLU A 29 -19.91 4.28 7.22
N VAL A 30 -20.28 4.11 5.95
CA VAL A 30 -20.04 2.86 5.21
C VAL A 30 -18.54 2.60 5.02
N VAL A 31 -17.74 3.66 4.83
CA VAL A 31 -16.28 3.55 4.71
C VAL A 31 -15.66 3.26 6.07
N ASP A 32 -16.10 3.96 7.11
CA ASP A 32 -15.59 3.75 8.48
C ASP A 32 -15.85 2.32 8.96
N ARG A 33 -17.03 1.77 8.65
CA ARG A 33 -17.40 0.38 8.96
C ARG A 33 -16.51 -0.63 8.22
N PHE A 34 -16.22 -0.39 6.94
CA PHE A 34 -15.29 -1.21 6.18
C PHE A 34 -13.86 -1.16 6.73
N LEU A 35 -13.35 0.04 7.02
CA LEU A 35 -11.99 0.21 7.54
C LEU A 35 -11.84 -0.41 8.93
N LYS A 36 -12.88 -0.33 9.76
CA LYS A 36 -12.95 -1.04 11.03
C LYS A 36 -12.92 -2.56 10.82
N HIS A 37 -13.71 -3.08 9.87
CA HIS A 37 -13.68 -4.50 9.53
C HIS A 37 -12.28 -4.98 9.12
N LEU A 38 -11.53 -4.20 8.32
CA LEU A 38 -10.14 -4.56 7.95
C LEU A 38 -9.22 -4.65 9.17
N LEU A 39 -9.35 -3.72 10.12
CA LEU A 39 -8.55 -3.75 11.34
C LEU A 39 -8.92 -4.96 12.21
N ASP A 40 -10.23 -5.20 12.39
CA ASP A 40 -10.76 -6.32 13.18
C ASP A 40 -10.42 -7.68 12.53
N SER A 41 -10.27 -7.75 11.20
CA SER A 41 -9.88 -8.96 10.46
C SER A 41 -8.36 -9.24 10.50
N GLY A 42 -7.56 -8.45 11.22
CA GLY A 42 -6.11 -8.61 11.31
C GLY A 42 -5.32 -8.08 10.11
N CYS A 43 -5.90 -7.26 9.23
CA CYS A 43 -5.10 -6.57 8.21
C CYS A 43 -4.13 -5.58 8.88
N SER A 44 -2.99 -5.33 8.23
CA SER A 44 -2.03 -4.34 8.72
C SER A 44 -2.72 -2.97 8.88
N PRO A 45 -2.47 -2.26 9.99
CA PRO A 45 -3.04 -0.93 10.19
C PRO A 45 -2.62 0.09 9.11
N ASN A 46 -1.44 -0.13 8.50
CA ASN A 46 -0.99 0.66 7.35
C ASN A 46 -1.85 0.40 6.11
N THR A 47 -2.32 -0.84 5.91
CA THR A 47 -3.26 -1.18 4.82
C THR A 47 -4.58 -0.47 5.01
N ALA A 48 -5.15 -0.47 6.23
CA ALA A 48 -6.38 0.26 6.53
C ALA A 48 -6.22 1.77 6.29
N ALA A 49 -5.10 2.37 6.74
CA ALA A 49 -4.81 3.78 6.47
C ALA A 49 -4.69 4.07 4.97
N ALA A 50 -3.96 3.21 4.24
CA ALA A 50 -3.77 3.33 2.79
C ALA A 50 -5.10 3.22 2.03
N TYR A 51 -5.97 2.29 2.43
CA TYR A 51 -7.31 2.12 1.87
C TYR A 51 -8.22 3.30 2.20
N GLY A 52 -8.10 3.91 3.39
CA GLY A 52 -8.83 5.14 3.71
C GLY A 52 -8.53 6.28 2.73
N TYR A 53 -7.26 6.49 2.38
CA TYR A 53 -6.88 7.48 1.35
C TYR A 53 -7.37 7.12 -0.05
N ASP A 54 -7.39 5.83 -0.39
CA ASP A 54 -7.87 5.37 -1.68
C ASP A 54 -9.39 5.48 -1.81
N LEU A 55 -10.13 5.17 -0.74
CA LEU A 55 -11.59 5.30 -0.71
C LEU A 55 -12.01 6.77 -0.68
N ARG A 56 -11.22 7.66 -0.07
CA ARG A 56 -11.44 9.10 -0.25
C ARG A 56 -11.52 9.47 -1.74
N TYR A 57 -10.64 8.93 -2.58
CA TYR A 57 -10.68 9.19 -4.01
C TYR A 57 -11.98 8.73 -4.66
N LEU A 58 -12.49 7.55 -4.29
CA LEU A 58 -13.77 7.07 -4.78
C LEU A 58 -14.92 8.02 -4.40
N PHE A 59 -15.01 8.41 -3.12
CA PHE A 59 -16.12 9.23 -2.65
C PHE A 59 -16.05 10.68 -3.15
N GLU A 60 -14.85 11.22 -3.38
CA GLU A 60 -14.67 12.50 -4.08
C GLU A 60 -15.17 12.40 -5.53
N PHE A 61 -14.80 11.35 -6.26
CA PHE A 61 -15.28 11.11 -7.62
C PHE A 61 -16.81 10.98 -7.67
N LEU A 62 -17.39 10.16 -6.78
CA LEU A 62 -18.84 9.94 -6.69
C LEU A 62 -19.60 11.25 -6.41
N SER A 63 -19.04 12.12 -5.56
CA SER A 63 -19.59 13.46 -5.30
C SER A 63 -19.54 14.33 -6.56
N GLU A 64 -18.43 14.33 -7.31
CA GLU A 64 -18.30 15.10 -8.55
C GLU A 64 -19.31 14.67 -9.63
N VAL A 65 -19.55 13.37 -9.78
CA VAL A 65 -20.52 12.83 -10.75
C VAL A 65 -21.94 12.74 -10.20
N SER A 66 -22.18 13.19 -8.96
CA SER A 66 -23.46 13.12 -8.27
C SER A 66 -24.09 11.72 -8.26
N ALA A 67 -23.27 10.68 -8.12
CA ALA A 67 -23.72 9.28 -8.07
C ALA A 67 -23.60 8.75 -6.64
N PRO A 68 -24.63 8.05 -6.13
CA PRO A 68 -24.50 7.39 -4.84
C PRO A 68 -23.57 6.17 -4.96
N TRP A 69 -22.90 5.82 -3.86
CA TRP A 69 -21.92 4.73 -3.86
C TRP A 69 -22.54 3.36 -4.17
N HIS A 70 -23.84 3.15 -3.89
CA HIS A 70 -24.54 1.91 -4.19
C HIS A 70 -24.93 1.76 -5.67
N GLU A 71 -24.76 2.80 -6.49
CA GLU A 71 -24.98 2.76 -7.93
C GLU A 71 -23.66 2.64 -8.72
N PHE A 72 -22.55 2.37 -8.06
CA PHE A 72 -21.26 2.22 -8.73
C PHE A 72 -21.26 0.98 -9.64
N ARG A 73 -21.21 1.23 -10.95
CA ARG A 73 -21.28 0.21 -12.01
C ARG A 73 -19.96 0.10 -12.77
N PRO A 74 -19.74 -0.96 -13.57
CA PRO A 74 -18.54 -1.08 -14.40
C PRO A 74 -18.27 0.13 -15.30
N ALA A 75 -19.31 0.82 -15.79
CA ALA A 75 -19.16 2.07 -16.54
C ALA A 75 -18.50 3.18 -15.69
N LEU A 76 -19.04 3.44 -14.49
CA LEU A 76 -18.45 4.38 -13.54
C LEU A 76 -17.05 3.97 -13.07
N ALA A 77 -16.72 2.67 -13.08
CA ALA A 77 -15.37 2.20 -12.79
C ALA A 77 -14.35 2.60 -13.87
N VAL A 78 -14.76 2.62 -15.14
CA VAL A 78 -13.93 3.11 -16.26
C VAL A 78 -13.75 4.62 -16.14
N ASP A 79 -14.82 5.36 -15.85
CA ASP A 79 -14.77 6.81 -15.63
C ASP A 79 -13.90 7.17 -14.43
N PHE A 80 -14.04 6.42 -13.33
CA PHE A 80 -13.21 6.57 -12.13
C PHE A 80 -11.73 6.33 -12.43
N LEU A 81 -11.41 5.32 -13.26
CA LEU A 81 -10.05 5.08 -13.70
C LEU A 81 -9.49 6.27 -14.52
N ALA A 82 -10.27 6.80 -15.46
CA ALA A 82 -9.88 7.96 -16.24
C ALA A 82 -9.66 9.18 -15.33
N TRP A 83 -10.55 9.39 -14.37
CA TRP A 83 -10.48 10.46 -13.37
C TRP A 83 -9.23 10.36 -12.48
N LEU A 84 -8.93 9.17 -11.94
CA LEU A 84 -7.70 8.93 -11.16
C LEU A 84 -6.44 9.20 -12.00
N SER A 85 -6.45 8.82 -13.28
CA SER A 85 -5.31 8.99 -14.19
C SER A 85 -5.10 10.44 -14.63
N ALA A 86 -6.15 11.25 -14.61
CA ALA A 86 -6.09 12.69 -14.87
C ALA A 86 -5.66 13.50 -13.64
N ARG A 87 -5.84 12.94 -12.44
CA ARG A 87 -5.67 13.67 -11.19
C ARG A 87 -4.21 14.07 -10.92
N PRO A 88 -3.96 15.33 -10.54
CA PRO A 88 -2.62 15.78 -10.14
C PRO A 88 -2.21 15.12 -8.81
N ASN A 89 -0.93 14.78 -8.72
CA ASN A 89 -0.34 14.23 -7.51
C ASN A 89 0.00 15.36 -6.53
N SER A 90 -0.88 15.60 -5.57
CA SER A 90 -0.69 16.64 -4.55
C SER A 90 0.52 16.41 -3.63
N HIS A 91 1.10 15.20 -3.59
CA HIS A 91 2.20 14.87 -2.67
C HIS A 91 3.60 15.14 -3.24
N ARG A 92 3.74 15.35 -4.55
CA ARG A 92 4.98 15.85 -5.14
C ARG A 92 4.83 17.35 -5.21
N GLY A 93 5.62 18.08 -4.41
CA GLY A 93 5.44 19.50 -4.09
C GLY A 93 4.93 20.40 -5.22
N ARG A 94 4.20 21.47 -4.83
CA ARG A 94 3.67 22.54 -5.72
C ARG A 94 4.68 22.86 -6.82
N GLY A 95 4.50 22.31 -8.02
CA GLY A 95 5.43 22.50 -9.13
C GLY A 95 5.55 21.32 -10.08
N SER A 96 5.20 20.10 -9.67
CA SER A 96 5.13 18.97 -10.60
C SER A 96 3.68 18.70 -10.97
N GLY A 97 3.26 19.05 -12.18
CA GLY A 97 2.00 18.56 -12.79
C GLY A 97 1.98 17.03 -13.01
N SER A 98 2.74 16.27 -12.21
CA SER A 98 2.79 14.82 -12.24
C SER A 98 1.43 14.27 -11.83
N ARG A 99 0.92 13.36 -12.65
CA ARG A 99 -0.27 12.57 -12.35
C ARG A 99 0.02 11.55 -11.25
N LEU A 100 -1.04 10.93 -10.72
CA LEU A 100 -0.91 9.77 -9.85
C LEU A 100 -0.08 8.68 -10.53
N SER A 101 0.76 7.99 -9.76
CA SER A 101 1.56 6.90 -10.31
C SER A 101 0.66 5.71 -10.68
N PRO A 102 0.99 4.92 -11.71
CA PRO A 102 0.24 3.71 -12.05
C PRO A 102 0.05 2.76 -10.87
N ALA A 103 1.05 2.66 -9.99
CA ALA A 103 0.97 1.85 -8.76
C ALA A 103 -0.07 2.40 -7.78
N THR A 104 -0.18 3.72 -7.64
CA THR A 104 -1.19 4.38 -6.81
C THR A 104 -2.59 4.11 -7.35
N VAL A 105 -2.79 4.27 -8.67
CA VAL A 105 -4.09 4.02 -9.32
C VAL A 105 -4.49 2.55 -9.17
N SER A 106 -3.55 1.62 -9.40
CA SER A 106 -3.81 0.18 -9.22
C SER A 106 -4.16 -0.18 -7.78
N ARG A 107 -3.52 0.45 -6.79
CA ARG A 107 -3.83 0.24 -5.36
C ARG A 107 -5.21 0.79 -5.02
N ALA A 108 -5.57 1.96 -5.55
CA ALA A 108 -6.90 2.53 -5.35
C ALA A 108 -8.00 1.63 -5.93
N LEU A 109 -7.82 1.11 -7.15
CA LEU A 109 -8.76 0.13 -7.72
C LEU A 109 -8.86 -1.15 -6.88
N ALA A 110 -7.75 -1.61 -6.28
CA ALA A 110 -7.79 -2.77 -5.40
C ALA A 110 -8.56 -2.48 -4.10
N ALA A 111 -8.37 -1.30 -3.49
CA ALA A 111 -9.12 -0.88 -2.31
C ALA A 111 -10.63 -0.77 -2.60
N VAL A 112 -11.01 -0.20 -3.75
CA VAL A 112 -12.40 -0.13 -4.20
C VAL A 112 -12.99 -1.52 -4.43
N SER A 113 -12.23 -2.43 -5.06
CA SER A 113 -12.67 -3.84 -5.24
C SER A 113 -12.96 -4.50 -3.90
N SER A 114 -12.04 -4.39 -2.94
CA SER A 114 -12.22 -4.97 -1.60
C SER A 114 -13.38 -4.32 -0.84
N PHE A 115 -13.61 -3.03 -1.01
CA PHE A 115 -14.75 -2.34 -0.42
C PHE A 115 -16.09 -2.88 -0.93
N TYR A 116 -16.25 -3.05 -2.24
CA TYR A 116 -17.49 -3.59 -2.82
C TYR A 116 -17.66 -5.10 -2.56
N GLU A 117 -16.57 -5.87 -2.44
CA GLU A 117 -16.61 -7.26 -1.96
C GLU A 117 -17.19 -7.33 -0.55
N TRP A 118 -16.66 -6.50 0.35
CA TRP A 118 -17.18 -6.40 1.71
C TRP A 118 -18.63 -5.91 1.75
N ALA A 119 -18.98 -4.89 0.95
CA ALA A 119 -20.34 -4.36 0.92
C ALA A 119 -21.35 -5.39 0.42
N ALA A 120 -20.98 -6.23 -0.54
CA ALA A 120 -21.80 -7.34 -1.01
C ALA A 120 -22.00 -8.41 0.08
N ILE A 121 -20.94 -8.77 0.82
CA ILE A 121 -21.04 -9.72 1.95
C ILE A 121 -21.94 -9.17 3.06
N MET A 122 -21.95 -7.86 3.26
CA MET A 122 -22.81 -7.17 4.24
C MET A 122 -24.21 -6.88 3.71
N GLU A 123 -24.57 -7.37 2.52
CA GLU A 123 -25.87 -7.14 1.86
C GLU A 123 -26.21 -5.65 1.68
N LEU A 124 -25.20 -4.78 1.65
CA LEU A 124 -25.36 -3.34 1.43
C LEU A 124 -25.29 -2.97 -0.06
N PHE A 125 -24.98 -3.92 -0.93
CA PHE A 125 -24.75 -3.72 -2.36
C PHE A 125 -25.17 -4.94 -3.18
N ASP A 126 -26.10 -4.77 -4.11
CA ASP A 126 -26.78 -5.87 -4.83
C ASP A 126 -26.50 -5.89 -6.35
N LEU A 127 -25.83 -4.87 -6.90
CA LEU A 127 -25.67 -4.69 -8.36
C LEU A 127 -24.60 -5.60 -9.02
N GLY A 128 -24.12 -6.63 -8.32
CA GLY A 128 -22.99 -7.46 -8.75
C GLY A 128 -21.66 -6.71 -8.73
N HIS A 129 -20.57 -7.42 -8.43
CA HIS A 129 -19.25 -6.80 -8.20
C HIS A 129 -18.81 -5.86 -9.34
N PRO A 130 -18.59 -4.55 -9.10
CA PRO A 130 -18.40 -3.56 -10.16
C PRO A 130 -17.00 -3.59 -10.79
N LEU A 131 -16.04 -4.22 -10.12
CA LEU A 131 -14.65 -4.41 -10.58
C LEU A 131 -14.38 -5.89 -10.83
N GLN A 132 -15.22 -6.51 -11.67
CA GLN A 132 -15.23 -7.95 -11.88
C GLN A 132 -13.83 -8.55 -12.07
N GLN A 133 -13.57 -9.56 -11.25
CA GLN A 133 -12.39 -10.40 -11.28
C GLN A 133 -12.70 -11.62 -12.15
N LYS A 134 -12.21 -11.64 -13.39
CA LYS A 134 -12.32 -12.80 -14.28
C LYS A 134 -11.10 -13.69 -14.09
N PHE A 135 -11.35 -14.98 -13.91
CA PHE A 135 -10.29 -15.98 -13.96
C PHE A 135 -9.61 -15.94 -15.34
N ASP A 136 -8.28 -15.86 -15.36
CA ASP A 136 -7.52 -15.90 -16.61
C ASP A 136 -6.80 -17.25 -16.77
N PRO A 137 -7.42 -18.21 -17.50
CA PRO A 137 -6.79 -19.50 -17.77
C PRO A 137 -5.52 -19.39 -18.63
N ALA A 138 -5.30 -18.28 -19.34
CA ALA A 138 -4.10 -18.11 -20.18
C ALA A 138 -2.84 -17.84 -19.33
N LEU A 139 -2.96 -17.12 -18.22
CA LEU A 139 -1.86 -16.94 -17.26
C LEU A 139 -1.57 -18.21 -16.45
N ALA A 140 -2.55 -19.11 -16.30
CA ALA A 140 -2.36 -20.40 -15.65
C ALA A 140 -1.58 -21.43 -16.50
N ARG A 141 -1.49 -21.22 -17.83
CA ARG A 141 -0.86 -22.15 -18.79
C ARG A 141 0.53 -21.72 -19.29
N VAL A 142 1.18 -20.75 -18.65
CA VAL A 142 2.55 -20.37 -19.06
C VAL A 142 3.56 -21.37 -18.49
N GLY A 143 3.73 -22.51 -19.17
CA GLY A 143 4.61 -23.61 -18.77
C GLY A 143 6.12 -23.30 -18.78
N SER A 144 6.54 -22.14 -19.31
CA SER A 144 7.95 -21.74 -19.41
C SER A 144 8.44 -20.83 -18.28
N ARG A 145 7.59 -20.47 -17.31
CA ARG A 145 8.02 -19.71 -16.13
C ARG A 145 8.63 -20.68 -15.12
N HIS A 146 9.82 -20.36 -14.59
CA HIS A 146 10.45 -21.12 -13.51
C HIS A 146 9.44 -21.37 -12.39
N GLN A 147 9.07 -22.64 -12.19
CA GLN A 147 8.22 -23.06 -11.09
C GLN A 147 9.13 -23.30 -9.89
N PRO A 148 8.92 -22.61 -8.76
CA PRO A 148 9.61 -22.97 -7.53
C PRO A 148 9.38 -24.46 -7.23
N PHE A 149 10.31 -25.10 -6.54
CA PHE A 149 10.18 -26.51 -6.14
C PHE A 149 8.88 -26.81 -5.36
N ALA A 150 8.34 -25.80 -4.65
CA ALA A 150 7.02 -25.81 -4.00
C ALA A 150 5.90 -25.14 -4.85
N GLY A 151 6.02 -25.16 -6.18
CA GLY A 151 5.18 -24.40 -7.11
C GLY A 151 3.69 -24.79 -7.13
N GLY A 152 3.35 -25.98 -6.64
CA GLY A 152 1.96 -26.41 -6.42
C GLY A 152 1.28 -25.78 -5.20
N SER A 153 2.05 -25.14 -4.30
CA SER A 153 1.53 -24.52 -3.07
C SER A 153 1.07 -23.07 -3.29
N SER A 154 1.46 -22.45 -4.40
CA SER A 154 0.95 -21.14 -4.79
C SER A 154 -0.46 -21.29 -5.35
N ARG A 155 -1.46 -21.28 -4.47
CA ARG A 155 -2.89 -21.15 -4.81
C ARG A 155 -3.25 -19.79 -5.42
N GLN A 156 -2.28 -18.95 -5.79
CA GLN A 156 -2.57 -17.72 -6.51
C GLN A 156 -2.97 -18.05 -7.94
N MET A 157 -4.26 -18.31 -8.10
CA MET A 157 -4.90 -18.31 -9.40
C MET A 157 -4.71 -16.94 -10.04
N PRO A 158 -4.20 -16.86 -11.28
CA PRO A 158 -4.09 -15.59 -11.97
C PRO A 158 -5.48 -15.03 -12.25
N VAL A 159 -5.86 -14.01 -11.48
CA VAL A 159 -7.10 -13.27 -11.68
C VAL A 159 -6.79 -12.03 -12.53
N ARG A 160 -7.58 -11.81 -13.58
CA ARG A 160 -7.59 -10.56 -14.35
C ARG A 160 -8.77 -9.70 -13.92
N ARG A 161 -8.48 -8.42 -13.67
CA ARG A 161 -9.50 -7.37 -13.55
C ARG A 161 -9.80 -6.80 -14.93
N ASP A 162 -11.08 -6.55 -15.20
CA ASP A 162 -11.53 -5.91 -16.45
C ASP A 162 -11.05 -4.45 -16.53
N VAL A 163 -11.15 -3.71 -15.41
CA VAL A 163 -10.61 -2.35 -15.27
C VAL A 163 -9.25 -2.42 -14.59
N ARG A 164 -8.17 -2.07 -15.30
CA ARG A 164 -6.80 -2.09 -14.75
C ARG A 164 -5.88 -1.06 -15.41
N VAL A 165 -4.82 -0.71 -14.69
CA VAL A 165 -3.68 0.07 -15.22
C VAL A 165 -2.46 -0.83 -15.35
N LYS A 166 -1.68 -0.64 -16.41
CA LYS A 166 -0.38 -1.28 -16.55
C LYS A 166 0.61 -0.65 -15.57
N VAL A 167 1.01 -1.41 -14.55
CA VAL A 167 2.05 -0.99 -13.61
C VAL A 167 3.41 -1.47 -14.13
N PRO A 168 4.36 -0.56 -14.43
CA PRO A 168 5.70 -0.97 -14.82
C PRO A 168 6.42 -1.59 -13.62
N LEU A 169 7.05 -2.75 -13.82
CA LEU A 169 7.92 -3.36 -12.82
C LEU A 169 9.19 -2.51 -12.71
N ARG A 170 9.42 -1.90 -11.54
CA ARG A 170 10.67 -1.19 -11.26
C ARG A 170 11.63 -2.15 -10.57
N LEU A 171 12.75 -2.43 -11.23
CA LEU A 171 13.84 -3.16 -10.61
C LEU A 171 14.60 -2.22 -9.66
N PRO A 172 14.96 -2.67 -8.45
CA PRO A 172 15.86 -1.92 -7.58
C PRO A 172 17.15 -1.60 -8.33
N ARG A 173 17.64 -0.35 -8.21
CA ARG A 173 18.94 0.02 -8.76
C ARG A 173 20.02 -0.49 -7.78
N PRO A 174 20.98 -1.31 -8.22
CA PRO A 174 22.12 -1.67 -7.38
C PRO A 174 22.90 -0.43 -6.96
N MET A 175 23.40 -0.42 -5.73
CA MET A 175 24.28 0.61 -5.20
C MET A 175 25.72 0.13 -5.34
N GLU A 176 26.63 1.01 -5.75
CA GLU A 176 28.06 0.68 -5.83
C GLU A 176 28.68 0.62 -4.44
N ASP A 177 29.69 -0.24 -4.25
CA ASP A 177 30.36 -0.40 -2.94
C ASP A 177 30.95 0.92 -2.40
N ALA A 178 31.41 1.79 -3.30
CA ALA A 178 31.90 3.12 -2.94
C ALA A 178 30.81 4.03 -2.36
N ASP A 179 29.59 3.98 -2.92
CA ASP A 179 28.45 4.73 -2.43
C ASP A 179 27.99 4.20 -1.05
N ILE A 180 28.05 2.89 -0.87
CA ILE A 180 27.77 2.23 0.42
C ILE A 180 28.79 2.68 1.47
N ALA A 181 30.08 2.66 1.16
CA ALA A 181 31.13 3.12 2.08
C ALA A 181 30.98 4.60 2.44
N ALA A 182 30.64 5.45 1.46
CA ALA A 182 30.36 6.87 1.69
C ALA A 182 29.14 7.07 2.60
N LEU A 183 28.06 6.31 2.39
CA LEU A 183 26.87 6.35 3.24
C LEU A 183 27.19 5.95 4.68
N VAL A 184 27.87 4.82 4.87
CA VAL A 184 28.19 4.27 6.19
C VAL A 184 29.13 5.21 6.97
N SER A 185 30.14 5.77 6.30
CA SER A 185 31.10 6.70 6.93
C SER A 185 30.48 8.05 7.35
N GLY A 186 29.38 8.46 6.71
CA GLY A 186 28.66 9.69 7.05
C GLY A 186 27.76 9.59 8.29
N ILE A 187 27.50 8.38 8.82
CA ILE A 187 26.58 8.17 9.94
C ILE A 187 27.35 8.24 11.27
N SER A 188 27.11 9.29 12.04
CA SER A 188 27.80 9.53 13.32
C SER A 188 27.14 8.83 14.52
N ARG A 189 25.85 8.51 14.45
CA ARG A 189 25.12 7.87 15.56
C ARG A 189 25.21 6.35 15.45
N GLN A 190 25.78 5.71 16.48
CA GLN A 190 25.91 4.25 16.55
C GLN A 190 24.59 3.50 16.37
N ARG A 191 23.48 4.04 16.91
CA ARG A 191 22.14 3.47 16.69
C ARG A 191 21.77 3.45 15.22
N ASP A 192 21.91 4.58 14.54
CA ASP A 192 21.51 4.73 13.14
C ASP A 192 22.44 3.90 12.23
N LEU A 193 23.73 3.82 12.58
CA LEU A 193 24.72 2.95 11.95
C LEU A 193 24.33 1.47 12.09
N ALA A 194 24.00 1.02 13.31
CA ALA A 194 23.58 -0.35 13.55
C ALA A 194 22.29 -0.71 12.79
N MET A 195 21.32 0.21 12.74
CA MET A 195 20.10 0.03 11.95
C MET A 195 20.42 -0.15 10.46
N ILE A 196 21.27 0.70 9.89
CA ILE A 196 21.64 0.61 8.47
C ILE A 196 22.42 -0.67 8.17
N LEU A 197 23.34 -1.09 9.04
CA LEU A 197 24.09 -2.34 8.86
C LEU A 197 23.19 -3.57 8.95
N LEU A 198 22.21 -3.59 9.86
CA LEU A 198 21.19 -4.64 9.88
C LEU A 198 20.40 -4.71 8.57
N MET A 199 20.08 -3.56 7.97
CA MET A 199 19.40 -3.52 6.68
C MET A 199 20.29 -3.98 5.52
N LEU A 200 21.55 -3.55 5.51
CA LEU A 200 22.50 -3.81 4.44
C LEU A 200 22.98 -5.28 4.44
N ASP A 201 23.48 -5.74 5.58
CA ASP A 201 24.11 -7.06 5.72
C ASP A 201 23.09 -8.15 6.05
N GLY A 202 22.06 -7.81 6.83
CA GLY A 202 20.99 -8.73 7.21
C GLY A 202 19.81 -8.76 6.23
N GLY A 203 19.72 -7.80 5.31
CA GLY A 203 18.58 -7.68 4.41
C GLY A 203 17.27 -7.29 5.10
N LEU A 204 17.33 -6.79 6.35
CA LEU A 204 16.14 -6.41 7.11
C LEU A 204 15.47 -5.18 6.49
N ARG A 205 14.14 -5.17 6.48
CA ARG A 205 13.35 -3.98 6.14
C ARG A 205 13.33 -3.03 7.33
N PRO A 206 13.12 -1.70 7.12
CA PRO A 206 13.04 -0.74 8.22
C PRO A 206 12.04 -1.13 9.31
N GLY A 207 10.89 -1.70 8.93
CA GLY A 207 9.88 -2.17 9.88
C GLY A 207 10.34 -3.36 10.72
N GLU A 208 11.16 -4.25 10.16
CA GLU A 208 11.73 -5.39 10.88
C GLU A 208 12.80 -4.91 11.85
N VAL A 209 13.69 -4.00 11.44
CA VAL A 209 14.70 -3.39 12.32
C VAL A 209 14.07 -2.72 13.54
N LEU A 210 12.95 -2.01 13.35
CA LEU A 210 12.25 -1.34 14.45
C LEU A 210 11.56 -2.31 15.42
N MET A 211 11.25 -3.52 14.97
CA MET A 211 10.59 -4.55 15.78
C MET A 211 11.57 -5.60 16.30
N THR A 212 12.83 -5.57 15.86
CA THR A 212 13.87 -6.55 16.24
C THR A 212 14.17 -6.41 17.72
N ALA A 213 14.00 -7.50 18.47
CA ALA A 213 14.39 -7.54 19.87
C ALA A 213 15.85 -7.99 20.00
N LEU A 214 16.55 -7.49 21.03
CA LEU A 214 17.94 -7.90 21.34
C LEU A 214 18.07 -9.42 21.54
N THR A 215 17.00 -10.09 22.00
CA THR A 215 16.93 -11.54 22.20
C THR A 215 16.88 -12.34 20.90
N GLU A 216 16.52 -11.73 19.78
CA GLU A 216 16.43 -12.38 18.47
C GLU A 216 17.78 -12.36 17.72
N ILE A 217 18.78 -11.66 18.25
CA ILE A 217 20.13 -11.60 17.68
C ILE A 217 20.95 -12.73 18.31
N PRO A 218 21.25 -13.83 17.57
CA PRO A 218 22.08 -14.90 18.12
C PRO A 218 23.47 -14.38 18.44
N GLN A 219 24.05 -14.79 19.58
CA GLN A 219 25.40 -14.38 20.03
C GLN A 219 26.53 -14.72 19.04
N PHE A 220 26.28 -15.59 18.06
CA PHE A 220 27.19 -15.95 16.97
C PHE A 220 26.95 -15.18 15.67
N CYS A 221 26.01 -14.23 15.64
CA CYS A 221 25.80 -13.38 14.48
C CYS A 221 27.07 -12.55 14.26
N SER A 222 27.89 -12.96 13.29
CA SER A 222 29.15 -12.33 12.92
C SER A 222 28.89 -11.07 12.10
N LEU A 223 27.95 -10.22 12.54
CA LEU A 223 27.82 -8.85 12.05
C LEU A 223 29.08 -8.12 12.51
N LYS A 224 30.08 -8.08 11.63
CA LYS A 224 31.30 -7.31 11.84
C LYS A 224 30.93 -5.83 11.74
N PHE A 225 30.46 -5.26 12.85
CA PHE A 225 30.36 -3.82 12.95
C PHE A 225 31.77 -3.24 12.75
N PRO A 226 31.98 -2.35 11.77
CA PRO A 226 33.26 -1.66 11.64
C PRO A 226 33.55 -0.99 12.98
N THR A 227 34.70 -1.31 13.57
CA THR A 227 35.13 -0.72 14.83
C THR A 227 35.14 0.80 14.65
N PRO A 228 34.40 1.57 15.45
CA PRO A 228 34.43 3.02 15.34
C PRO A 228 35.86 3.47 15.63
N GLY A 229 36.54 3.98 14.60
CA GLY A 229 37.80 4.68 14.77
C GLY A 229 37.57 5.83 15.73
N ARG A 230 38.07 5.67 16.97
CA ARG A 230 38.14 6.66 18.07
C ARG A 230 37.35 7.96 17.80
N PHE A 231 36.05 7.94 18.09
CA PHE A 231 35.34 9.17 18.40
C PHE A 231 35.91 9.71 19.71
N ARG A 232 36.77 10.74 19.63
CA ARG A 232 37.15 11.54 20.79
C ARG A 232 35.90 12.27 21.29
N ALA A 233 35.72 12.25 22.60
CA ALA A 233 34.72 13.00 23.35
C ALA A 233 34.85 14.52 23.10
#